data_AF-A0A7X6CMI2-F1
#
_entry.id   AF-A0A7X6CMI2-F1
#
_cell.length_a   1.000
_cell.length_b   1.000
_cell.length_c   1.000
_cell.angle_alpha   90.00
_cell.angle_beta   90.00
_cell.angle_gamma   90.00
#
_symmetry.space_group_name_H-M   'P 1'
#
loop_
_entity.id
_entity.type
_entity.pdbx_description
1 polymer ?
#
loop_
_entity_poly.entity_id
_entity_poly.type
_entity_poly.pdbx_seq_one_letter_code
_entity_poly.pdbx_strand_id
1 'polypeptide(L)'
;MTKVAIRLVADQIRPAVHLTADYSFKSPHQWPQYIQQLIQMWLMRSVLYSQILGIEEPYVELLIEKIVTWGETFYPHLRQQQHEIAGYLKQKESYCWNLLEDDRTKGIVSVYLLGQLFHTYHCYRQDVERWAGKKGLTIDWEGYDRTLPDFD
;
A
#
# COMPACT_ATOMS: atom_id res chain seq x y z
N MET A 1 -20.38 -0.37 0.89
CA MET A 1 -19.02 -0.28 0.31
C MET A 1 -18.03 0.45 1.20
N THR A 2 -18.32 1.67 1.67
CA THR A 2 -17.42 2.47 2.54
C THR A 2 -16.89 1.71 3.76
N LYS A 3 -17.76 0.95 4.45
CA LYS A 3 -17.35 0.13 5.61
C LYS A 3 -16.30 -0.94 5.28
N VAL A 4 -16.33 -1.52 4.08
CA VAL A 4 -15.38 -2.57 3.66
C VAL A 4 -14.02 -1.95 3.36
N ALA A 5 -13.98 -0.86 2.61
CA ALA A 5 -12.74 -0.16 2.28
C ALA A 5 -12.04 0.41 3.54
N ILE A 6 -12.81 0.98 4.49
CA ILE A 6 -12.24 1.45 5.78
C ILE A 6 -11.63 0.27 6.57
N ARG A 7 -12.32 -0.87 6.61
CA ARG A 7 -11.79 -2.07 7.26
C ARG A 7 -10.51 -2.54 6.60
N LEU A 8 -10.45 -2.57 5.26
CA LEU A 8 -9.27 -2.97 4.52
C LEU A 8 -8.08 -2.06 4.79
N VAL A 9 -8.26 -0.74 4.73
CA VAL A 9 -7.21 0.23 5.10
C VAL A 9 -6.67 -0.07 6.49
N ALA A 10 -7.56 -0.23 7.48
CA ALA A 10 -7.15 -0.52 8.85
C ALA A 10 -6.45 -1.89 9.00
N ASP A 11 -6.90 -2.91 8.27
CA ASP A 11 -6.33 -4.26 8.27
C ASP A 11 -5.00 -4.37 7.52
N GLN A 12 -4.73 -3.49 6.56
CA GLN A 12 -3.42 -3.45 5.89
C GLN A 12 -2.38 -2.70 6.74
N ILE A 13 -2.76 -1.60 7.39
CA ILE A 13 -1.78 -0.76 8.11
C ILE A 13 -1.36 -1.39 9.44
N ARG A 14 -2.26 -2.07 10.16
CA ARG A 14 -1.91 -2.78 11.40
C ARG A 14 -0.71 -3.72 11.23
N PRO A 15 -0.73 -4.73 10.35
CA PRO A 15 0.41 -5.63 10.18
C PRO A 15 1.65 -4.89 9.64
N ALA A 16 1.50 -3.84 8.82
CA ALA A 16 2.64 -3.03 8.39
C ALA A 16 3.34 -2.34 9.58
N VAL A 17 2.59 -1.77 10.52
CA VAL A 17 3.12 -1.14 11.74
C VAL A 17 3.83 -2.16 12.61
N HIS A 18 3.16 -3.28 12.93
CA HIS A 18 3.73 -4.30 13.80
C HIS A 18 4.99 -4.94 13.18
N LEU A 19 4.94 -5.30 11.89
CA LEU A 19 6.09 -5.90 11.22
C LEU A 19 7.26 -4.91 11.09
N THR A 20 6.99 -3.62 10.89
CA THR A 20 8.03 -2.58 10.88
C THR A 20 8.68 -2.47 12.26
N ALA A 21 7.89 -2.50 13.32
CA ALA A 21 8.36 -2.45 14.69
C ALA A 21 9.25 -3.66 15.02
N ASP A 22 8.80 -4.86 14.65
CA ASP A 22 9.54 -6.11 14.86
C ASP A 22 10.94 -6.09 14.24
N TYR A 23 11.17 -5.30 13.18
CA TYR A 23 12.46 -5.23 12.48
C TYR A 23 13.23 -3.91 12.69
N SER A 24 12.66 -2.96 13.42
CA SER A 24 13.22 -1.60 13.64
C SER A 24 14.58 -1.58 14.36
N PHE A 25 15.00 -2.70 14.98
CA PHE A 25 16.30 -2.86 15.61
C PHE A 25 17.49 -2.87 14.62
N LYS A 26 17.21 -2.91 13.31
CA LYS A 26 18.18 -2.80 12.20
C LYS A 26 17.75 -1.71 11.23
N SER A 27 18.71 -1.14 10.51
CA SER A 27 18.39 -0.26 9.38
C SER A 27 17.55 -1.02 8.34
N PRO A 28 16.53 -0.39 7.71
CA PRO A 28 15.66 -1.06 6.75
C PRO A 28 16.37 -1.74 5.58
N HIS A 29 17.54 -1.23 5.17
CA HIS A 29 18.35 -1.86 4.10
C HIS A 29 18.93 -3.23 4.49
N GLN A 30 18.98 -3.54 5.78
CA GLN A 30 19.45 -4.82 6.30
C GLN A 30 18.31 -5.81 6.54
N TRP A 31 17.06 -5.40 6.30
CA TRP A 31 15.90 -6.27 6.44
C TRP A 31 15.84 -7.24 5.27
N PRO A 32 15.38 -8.49 5.50
CA PRO A 32 15.10 -9.40 4.42
C PRO A 32 14.17 -8.75 3.38
N GLN A 33 14.48 -8.93 2.09
CA GLN A 33 13.74 -8.27 1.01
C GLN A 33 12.23 -8.56 1.06
N TYR A 34 11.85 -9.79 1.43
CA TYR A 34 10.44 -10.18 1.55
C TYR A 34 9.68 -9.36 2.60
N ILE A 35 10.33 -8.92 3.69
CA ILE A 35 9.70 -8.07 4.72
C ILE A 35 9.35 -6.72 4.12
N GLN A 36 10.29 -6.11 3.40
CA GLN A 36 10.07 -4.84 2.73
C GLN A 36 8.97 -4.94 1.67
N GLN A 37 8.92 -6.06 0.94
CA GLN A 37 7.88 -6.34 -0.05
C GLN A 37 6.50 -6.50 0.60
N LEU A 38 6.37 -7.24 1.71
CA LEU A 38 5.10 -7.40 2.42
C LEU A 38 4.55 -6.07 2.92
N ILE A 39 5.42 -5.24 3.51
CA ILE A 39 5.02 -3.91 3.99
C ILE A 39 4.58 -3.03 2.81
N GLN A 40 5.34 -3.04 1.71
CA GLN A 40 4.99 -2.29 0.50
C GLN A 40 3.67 -2.76 -0.11
N MET A 41 3.41 -4.08 -0.13
CA MET A 41 2.15 -4.67 -0.59
C MET A 41 0.97 -4.19 0.24
N TRP A 42 1.06 -4.27 1.57
CA TRP A 42 0.00 -3.79 2.45
C TRP A 42 -0.25 -2.30 2.27
N LEU A 43 0.81 -1.49 2.20
CA LEU A 43 0.69 -0.06 1.98
C LEU A 43 0.07 0.27 0.61
N MET A 44 0.49 -0.40 -0.47
CA MET A 44 -0.09 -0.17 -1.80
C MET A 44 -1.58 -0.48 -1.80
N ARG A 45 -1.97 -1.62 -1.24
CA ARG A 45 -3.40 -1.98 -1.12
C ARG A 45 -4.14 -0.93 -0.30
N SER A 46 -3.56 -0.48 0.81
CA SER A 46 -4.15 0.56 1.64
C SER A 46 -4.34 1.88 0.87
N VAL A 47 -3.31 2.34 0.16
CA VAL A 47 -3.34 3.57 -0.65
C VAL A 47 -4.35 3.47 -1.81
N LEU A 48 -4.42 2.32 -2.49
CA LEU A 48 -5.42 2.08 -3.53
C LEU A 48 -6.85 2.25 -2.97
N TYR A 49 -7.13 1.62 -1.82
CA TYR A 49 -8.43 1.71 -1.16
C TYR A 49 -8.73 3.10 -0.57
N SER A 50 -7.73 3.83 -0.10
CA SER A 50 -7.92 5.22 0.37
C SER A 50 -8.29 6.14 -0.80
N GLN A 51 -7.66 5.98 -1.96
CA GLN A 51 -8.04 6.71 -3.16
C GLN A 51 -9.46 6.35 -3.65
N ILE A 52 -9.87 5.08 -3.54
CA ILE A 52 -11.26 4.68 -3.79
C ILE A 52 -12.23 5.38 -2.81
N LEU A 53 -11.80 5.64 -1.57
CA LEU A 53 -12.58 6.38 -0.57
C LEU A 53 -12.60 7.90 -0.81
N GLY A 54 -11.80 8.42 -1.74
CA GLY A 54 -11.65 9.86 -1.99
C GLY A 54 -10.65 10.54 -1.06
N ILE A 55 -9.80 9.79 -0.37
CA ILE A 55 -8.63 10.33 0.31
C ILE A 55 -7.57 10.56 -0.78
N GLU A 56 -7.04 11.77 -0.88
CA GLU A 56 -6.10 12.17 -1.95
C GLU A 56 -4.72 12.60 -1.41
N GLU A 57 -4.49 12.41 -0.11
CA GLU A 57 -3.24 12.78 0.56
C GLU A 57 -2.70 11.63 1.43
N PRO A 58 -1.38 11.58 1.66
CA PRO A 58 -0.78 10.63 2.60
C PRO A 58 -1.40 10.72 4.00
N TYR A 59 -1.65 9.57 4.61
CA TYR A 59 -2.46 9.46 5.83
C TYR A 59 -1.93 8.45 6.85
N VAL A 60 -0.88 7.68 6.52
CA VAL A 60 -0.38 6.61 7.41
C VAL A 60 0.07 7.17 8.76
N GLU A 61 0.68 8.36 8.79
CA GLU A 61 1.14 9.00 10.03
C GLU A 61 0.00 9.19 11.05
N LEU A 62 -1.21 9.55 10.57
CA LEU A 62 -2.40 9.70 11.40
C LEU A 62 -2.90 8.39 12.00
N LEU A 63 -2.63 7.27 11.32
CA LEU A 63 -3.09 5.94 11.74
C LEU A 63 -2.07 5.24 12.64
N ILE A 64 -0.78 5.53 12.47
CA ILE A 64 0.28 4.98 13.33
C ILE A 64 0.03 5.35 14.79
N GLU A 65 -0.23 6.62 15.10
CA GLU A 65 -0.49 7.05 16.48
C GLU A 65 -1.62 6.24 17.14
N LYS A 66 -2.71 6.01 16.39
CA LYS A 66 -3.85 5.23 16.89
C LYS A 66 -3.49 3.76 17.11
N ILE A 67 -2.75 3.16 16.18
CA ILE A 67 -2.34 1.75 16.27
C ILE A 67 -1.37 1.55 17.43
N VAL A 68 -0.39 2.45 17.60
CA VAL A 68 0.54 2.44 18.72
C VAL A 68 -0.22 2.55 20.05
N THR A 69 -1.14 3.52 20.16
CA THR A 69 -1.94 3.70 21.38
C THR A 69 -2.77 2.46 21.74
N TRP A 70 -3.33 1.77 20.74
CA TRP A 70 -4.08 0.53 20.99
C TRP A 70 -3.20 -0.68 21.31
N GLY A 71 -1.97 -0.70 20.80
CA GLY A 71 -1.05 -1.82 20.92
C GLY A 71 -0.07 -1.72 22.09
N GLU A 72 0.26 -0.52 22.57
CA GLU A 72 1.39 -0.29 23.48
C GLU A 72 1.30 -1.01 24.82
N THR A 73 0.08 -1.29 25.30
CA THR A 73 -0.13 -2.07 26.52
C THR A 73 0.39 -3.52 26.38
N PHE A 74 0.27 -4.10 25.19
CA PHE A 74 0.70 -5.48 24.90
C PHE A 74 2.06 -5.53 24.20
N TYR A 75 2.41 -4.48 23.46
CA TYR A 75 3.61 -4.36 22.64
C TYR A 75 4.29 -3.00 22.91
N PRO A 76 4.99 -2.83 24.05
CA PRO A 76 5.56 -1.54 24.44
C PRO A 76 6.56 -0.97 23.43
N HIS A 77 7.22 -1.85 22.68
CA HIS A 77 8.19 -1.48 21.64
C HIS A 77 7.56 -0.63 20.52
N LEU A 78 6.25 -0.75 20.27
CA LEU A 78 5.55 0.10 19.30
C LEU A 78 5.68 1.59 19.64
N ARG A 79 5.56 1.94 20.93
CA ARG A 79 5.71 3.32 21.38
C ARG A 79 7.18 3.75 21.37
N GLN A 80 8.07 2.86 21.78
CA GLN A 80 9.52 3.13 21.82
C GLN A 80 10.09 3.42 20.43
N GLN A 81 9.55 2.79 19.40
CA GLN A 81 10.04 2.83 18.01
C GLN A 81 9.14 3.65 17.08
N GLN A 82 8.19 4.41 17.64
CA GLN A 82 7.14 5.05 16.87
C GLN A 82 7.71 5.99 15.80
N HIS A 83 8.79 6.71 16.10
CA HIS A 83 9.40 7.65 15.17
C HIS A 83 10.00 6.94 13.97
N GLU A 84 10.74 5.85 14.20
CA GLU A 84 11.35 5.01 13.17
C GLU A 84 10.28 4.34 12.31
N ILE A 85 9.22 3.82 12.94
CA ILE A 85 8.08 3.21 12.25
C ILE A 85 7.41 4.24 11.34
N ALA A 86 7.16 5.45 11.86
CA ALA A 86 6.54 6.52 11.09
C ALA A 86 7.40 6.97 9.91
N GLY A 87 8.71 7.17 10.12
CA GLY A 87 9.63 7.56 9.06
C GLY A 87 9.66 6.55 7.92
N TYR A 88 9.79 5.26 8.26
CA TYR A 88 9.82 4.19 7.26
C TYR A 88 8.50 4.07 6.49
N LEU A 89 7.38 3.96 7.20
CA LEU A 89 6.08 3.75 6.56
C LEU A 89 5.64 4.96 5.75
N LYS A 90 5.97 6.19 6.17
CA LYS A 90 5.73 7.41 5.40
C LYS A 90 6.51 7.40 4.08
N GLN A 91 7.78 7.01 4.10
CA GLN A 91 8.56 6.88 2.88
C GLN A 91 7.94 5.85 1.91
N LYS A 92 7.50 4.71 2.44
CA LYS A 92 6.87 3.66 1.63
C LYS A 92 5.50 4.07 1.11
N GLU A 93 4.71 4.78 1.90
CA GLU A 93 3.42 5.34 1.49
C GLU A 93 3.62 6.33 0.34
N SER A 94 4.56 7.27 0.47
CA SER A 94 4.88 8.24 -0.59
C SER A 94 5.27 7.56 -1.91
N TYR A 95 6.03 6.46 -1.84
CA TYR A 95 6.33 5.67 -3.04
C TYR A 95 5.06 5.09 -3.69
N CYS A 96 4.13 4.54 -2.90
CA CYS A 96 2.86 4.04 -3.43
C CYS A 96 2.04 5.15 -4.10
N TRP A 97 1.96 6.33 -3.48
CA TRP A 97 1.26 7.49 -4.05
C TRP A 97 1.86 7.89 -5.39
N ASN A 98 3.18 8.07 -5.44
CA ASN A 98 3.87 8.48 -6.67
C ASN A 98 3.67 7.45 -7.79
N LEU A 99 3.76 6.16 -7.48
CA LEU A 99 3.57 5.10 -8.47
C LEU A 99 2.16 5.13 -9.10
N LEU A 100 1.12 5.41 -8.32
CA LEU A 100 -0.24 5.58 -8.84
C LEU A 100 -0.42 6.91 -9.58
N GLU A 101 0.22 7.98 -9.10
CA GLU A 101 0.15 9.33 -9.67
C GLU A 101 0.78 9.41 -11.06
N ASP A 102 1.91 8.72 -11.27
CA ASP A 102 2.63 8.69 -12.55
C ASP A 102 1.73 8.27 -13.72
N ASP A 103 0.79 7.35 -13.47
CA ASP A 103 -0.16 6.88 -14.46
C ASP A 103 -1.47 7.68 -14.45
N ARG A 104 -1.88 8.17 -13.26
CA ARG A 104 -3.01 9.09 -13.15
C ARG A 104 -2.82 10.35 -13.99
N THR A 105 -1.63 10.94 -14.00
CA THR A 105 -1.31 12.14 -14.79
C THR A 105 -1.36 11.91 -16.30
N LYS A 106 -1.17 10.66 -16.75
CA LYS A 106 -1.29 10.25 -18.15
C LYS A 106 -2.72 9.87 -18.54
N GLY A 107 -3.63 9.77 -17.56
CA GLY A 107 -5.01 9.34 -17.76
C GLY A 107 -5.17 7.84 -18.08
N ILE A 108 -4.14 7.02 -17.84
CA ILE A 108 -4.12 5.60 -18.20
C ILE A 108 -3.43 4.77 -17.12
N VAL A 109 -3.99 3.59 -16.82
CA VAL A 109 -3.33 2.53 -16.04
C VAL A 109 -2.53 1.67 -17.01
N SER A 110 -1.22 1.88 -17.05
CA SER A 110 -0.31 1.24 -17.99
C SER A 110 -0.08 -0.24 -17.68
N VAL A 111 0.40 -0.98 -18.67
CA VAL A 111 0.82 -2.38 -18.52
C VAL A 111 1.83 -2.57 -17.38
N TYR A 112 2.77 -1.63 -17.21
CA TYR A 112 3.75 -1.67 -16.13
C TYR A 112 3.06 -1.60 -14.76
N LEU A 113 2.15 -0.65 -14.58
CA LEU A 113 1.42 -0.49 -13.33
C LEU A 113 0.51 -1.69 -13.07
N LEU A 114 -0.16 -2.23 -14.08
CA LEU A 114 -0.96 -3.47 -13.97
C LEU A 114 -0.09 -4.64 -13.48
N GLY A 115 1.11 -4.79 -14.05
CA GLY A 115 2.07 -5.78 -13.61
C GLY A 115 2.46 -5.62 -12.14
N GLN A 116 2.74 -4.40 -11.69
CA GLN A 116 3.03 -4.11 -10.29
C GLN A 116 1.83 -4.42 -9.38
N LEU A 117 0.64 -3.93 -9.73
CA LEU A 117 -0.56 -4.09 -8.92
C LEU A 117 -0.93 -5.57 -8.77
N PHE A 118 -0.82 -6.38 -9.81
CA PHE A 118 -1.23 -7.79 -9.75
C PHE A 118 -0.15 -8.73 -9.26
N HIS A 119 1.10 -8.59 -9.74
CA HIS A 119 2.16 -9.55 -9.41
C HIS A 119 2.99 -9.15 -8.20
N THR A 120 3.18 -7.86 -7.95
CA THR A 120 3.96 -7.38 -6.78
C THR A 120 3.06 -7.13 -5.57
N TYR A 121 1.91 -6.48 -5.80
CA TYR A 121 1.06 -5.98 -4.71
C TYR A 121 -0.22 -6.80 -4.50
N HIS A 122 -0.45 -7.82 -5.32
CA HIS A 122 -1.57 -8.74 -5.22
C HIS A 122 -2.93 -8.02 -5.06
N CYS A 123 -3.10 -6.89 -5.72
CA CYS A 123 -4.35 -6.17 -5.81
C CYS A 123 -5.34 -7.00 -6.63
N TYR A 124 -6.62 -6.96 -6.26
CA TYR A 124 -7.65 -7.64 -7.05
C TYR A 124 -8.01 -6.81 -8.28
N ARG A 125 -8.21 -7.46 -9.42
CA ARG A 125 -8.66 -6.83 -10.67
C ARG A 125 -9.84 -5.87 -10.47
N GLN A 126 -10.86 -6.31 -9.74
CA GLN A 126 -12.06 -5.52 -9.46
C GLN A 126 -11.75 -4.23 -8.69
N ASP A 127 -10.72 -4.22 -7.85
CA ASP A 127 -10.31 -3.04 -7.09
C ASP A 127 -9.57 -2.03 -7.96
N VAL A 128 -8.72 -2.54 -8.86
CA VAL A 128 -8.03 -1.70 -9.86
C VAL A 128 -9.03 -1.07 -10.83
N GLU A 129 -9.99 -1.85 -11.33
CA GLU A 129 -11.08 -1.36 -12.18
C GLU A 129 -11.92 -0.27 -11.47
N ARG A 130 -12.25 -0.50 -10.19
CA ARG A 130 -12.98 0.48 -9.39
C ARG A 130 -12.19 1.76 -9.16
N TRP A 131 -10.90 1.64 -8.83
CA TRP A 131 -10.02 2.78 -8.64
C TRP A 131 -9.88 3.59 -9.93
N ALA A 132 -9.57 2.94 -11.05
CA ALA A 132 -9.46 3.57 -12.36
C ALA A 132 -10.77 4.28 -12.76
N GLY A 133 -11.91 3.60 -12.61
CA GLY A 133 -13.22 4.18 -12.92
C GLY A 133 -13.55 5.40 -12.07
N LYS A 134 -13.19 5.40 -10.78
CA LYS A 134 -13.35 6.58 -9.91
C LYS A 134 -12.45 7.75 -10.27
N LYS A 135 -11.27 7.46 -10.81
CA LYS A 135 -10.28 8.47 -11.21
C LYS A 135 -10.40 8.88 -12.68
N GLY A 136 -11.35 8.31 -13.42
CA GLY A 136 -11.55 8.59 -14.84
C GLY A 136 -10.41 8.09 -15.73
N LEU A 137 -9.73 7.01 -15.31
CA LEU A 137 -8.58 6.44 -16.02
C LEU A 137 -9.04 5.36 -16.98
N THR A 138 -8.41 5.30 -18.16
CA THR A 138 -8.47 4.14 -19.03
C THR A 138 -7.53 3.06 -18.53
N ILE A 139 -7.81 1.79 -18.81
CA ILE A 139 -6.95 0.67 -18.41
C ILE A 139 -6.47 -0.04 -19.67
N ASP A 140 -5.15 -0.24 -19.79
CA ASP A 140 -4.54 -0.93 -20.92
C ASP A 140 -4.62 -2.47 -20.74
N TRP A 141 -5.84 -3.01 -20.78
CA TRP A 141 -6.06 -4.45 -20.71
C TRP A 141 -5.45 -5.20 -21.88
N GLU A 142 -5.58 -4.64 -23.08
CA GLU A 142 -5.05 -5.27 -24.29
C GLU A 142 -3.53 -5.38 -24.25
N GLY A 143 -2.84 -4.33 -23.82
CA GLY A 143 -1.40 -4.36 -23.61
C GLY A 143 -1.01 -5.36 -22.52
N TYR A 144 -1.75 -5.41 -21.41
CA TYR A 144 -1.47 -6.33 -20.32
C TYR A 144 -1.64 -7.79 -20.74
N ASP A 145 -2.75 -8.13 -21.39
CA ASP A 145 -3.06 -9.50 -21.83
C ASP A 145 -2.04 -10.02 -22.85
N ARG A 146 -1.48 -9.15 -23.71
CA ARG A 146 -0.38 -9.50 -24.65
C ARG A 146 0.97 -9.74 -23.98
N THR A 147 1.15 -9.25 -22.75
CA THR A 147 2.41 -9.38 -21.98
C THR A 147 2.36 -10.48 -20.93
N LEU A 148 1.17 -11.03 -20.65
CA LEU A 148 1.07 -12.24 -19.83
C LEU A 148 1.82 -13.35 -20.55
N PRO A 149 2.84 -13.97 -19.93
CA PRO A 149 3.38 -15.21 -20.44
C PRO A 149 2.22 -16.22 -20.54
N ASP A 150 2.13 -16.97 -21.63
CA ASP A 150 1.26 -18.15 -21.72
C ASP A 150 1.65 -19.09 -20.56
N PHE A 151 0.93 -19.01 -19.45
CA PHE A 151 1.02 -19.97 -18.36
C PHE A 151 -0.01 -21.06 -18.65
N ASP A 152 0.40 -22.05 -19.46
CA ASP A 152 -0.18 -23.40 -19.44
C ASP A 152 0.23 -24.14 -18.16
#